data_AF-A0A3D2C5L2-F1
#
_entry.id   AF-A0A3D2C5L2-F1
#
_cell.length_a   1.000
_cell.length_b   1.000
_cell.length_c   1.000
_cell.angle_alpha   90.00
_cell.angle_beta   90.00
_cell.angle_gamma   90.00
#
_symmetry.space_group_name_H-M   'P 1'
#
loop_
_entity.id
_entity.type
_entity.pdbx_description
1 polymer ?
#
loop_
_entity_poly.entity_id
_entity_poly.type
_entity_poly.pdbx_seq_one_letter_code
_entity_poly.pdbx_strand_id
1 'polypeptide(L)'
;PEVFQIDDGWQVRWGDWTAGEDFPSGMAALAQDIAAAGFTPGLWLAPLYVSRDSETYQNHPDWWVRDLDGAELAFSNLNTDDYAVLDITHPDAAAWLEQTITDIAAQGWTYLKYDFLYAGAQVGLRQEDITGIEAYHRAMTLLREASGDAWILACGAPLLPSVGYAESFRTGSDIAFESNRDPERAFYRWQARATAARRFTHGRWWWMDPDQLIIRDPFDASEVRGALASGVAAGGTWMLGDDLTALEDDRRRALLDPALLATLGQPGRPERPLLAVSGLDAGPVIELAIPNDVAPTTFTLDDGTVVLLNFGEEAVEVDGPGGVNLLTGEAASAGRRVLEAGDGEVWVP
;
A
#
# COMPACT_ATOMS: atom_id res chain seq x y z
N PRO A 1 0.52 -13.59 -6.55
CA PRO A 1 0.36 -14.69 -5.56
C PRO A 1 -0.93 -14.46 -4.78
N GLU A 2 -1.60 -15.51 -4.29
CA GLU A 2 -2.67 -15.36 -3.31
C GLU A 2 -2.01 -15.30 -1.92
N VAL A 3 -2.12 -14.15 -1.26
CA VAL A 3 -1.37 -13.82 -0.03
C VAL A 3 -2.35 -13.73 1.13
N PHE A 4 -1.99 -14.33 2.26
CA PHE A 4 -2.62 -14.04 3.55
C PHE A 4 -1.59 -13.26 4.38
N GLN A 5 -1.82 -11.95 4.50
CA GLN A 5 -0.89 -11.04 5.17
C GLN A 5 -1.33 -10.79 6.60
N ILE A 6 -0.38 -10.87 7.53
CA ILE A 6 -0.52 -10.32 8.87
C ILE A 6 0.10 -8.92 8.85
N ASP A 7 -0.74 -7.90 9.06
CA ASP A 7 -0.31 -6.50 9.10
C ASP A 7 0.22 -6.11 10.49
N ASP A 8 0.42 -4.82 10.75
CA ASP A 8 0.95 -4.30 12.02
C ASP A 8 0.20 -4.84 13.27
N GLY A 9 0.94 -5.02 14.36
CA GLY A 9 0.43 -5.47 15.67
C GLY A 9 0.76 -6.91 16.04
N TRP A 10 1.49 -7.66 15.19
CA TRP A 10 1.93 -9.01 15.52
C TRP A 10 3.14 -9.05 16.46
N GLN A 11 3.97 -8.01 16.39
CA GLN A 11 5.21 -7.90 17.12
C GLN A 11 4.99 -7.39 18.55
N VAL A 12 5.95 -7.64 19.44
CA VAL A 12 6.00 -6.99 20.76
C VAL A 12 6.07 -5.47 20.60
N ARG A 13 6.96 -5.00 19.72
CA ARG A 13 7.13 -3.58 19.38
C ARG A 13 7.95 -3.41 18.10
N TRP A 14 7.89 -2.25 17.45
CA TRP A 14 8.83 -1.96 16.37
C TRP A 14 10.26 -1.88 16.92
N GLY A 15 11.15 -2.69 16.35
CA GLY A 15 12.49 -2.93 16.91
C GLY A 15 12.60 -4.22 17.72
N ASP A 16 11.50 -4.74 18.27
CA ASP A 16 11.46 -6.03 18.97
C ASP A 16 10.56 -6.99 18.18
N TRP A 17 11.07 -7.43 17.02
CA TRP A 17 10.36 -8.19 15.98
C TRP A 17 10.15 -9.67 16.35
N THR A 18 9.49 -9.90 17.48
CA THR A 18 9.08 -11.21 17.99
C THR A 18 7.58 -11.24 18.25
N ALA A 19 6.97 -12.43 18.19
CA ALA A 19 5.53 -12.62 18.41
C ALA A 19 5.05 -11.99 19.74
N GLY A 20 4.01 -11.16 19.67
CA GLY A 20 3.30 -10.60 20.81
C GLY A 20 2.38 -11.62 21.49
N GLU A 21 1.69 -11.19 22.55
CA GLU A 21 0.85 -12.06 23.38
C GLU A 21 -0.34 -12.69 22.62
N ASP A 22 -0.84 -12.00 21.59
CA ASP A 22 -1.94 -12.47 20.73
C ASP A 22 -1.51 -13.61 19.79
N PHE A 23 -0.19 -13.89 19.68
CA PHE A 23 0.39 -14.93 18.84
C PHE A 23 1.15 -15.98 19.67
N PRO A 24 0.49 -16.69 20.60
CA PRO A 24 1.16 -17.57 21.58
C PRO A 24 1.85 -18.79 20.96
N SER A 25 1.46 -19.18 19.74
CA SER A 25 2.11 -20.25 18.98
C SER A 25 3.38 -19.80 18.24
N GLY A 26 3.65 -18.48 18.22
CA GLY A 26 4.74 -17.86 17.48
C GLY A 26 4.45 -17.70 15.99
N MET A 27 5.19 -16.78 15.35
CA MET A 27 4.97 -16.42 13.94
C MET A 27 5.41 -17.51 12.95
N ALA A 28 6.41 -18.33 13.30
CA ALA A 28 6.83 -19.45 12.45
C ALA A 28 5.73 -20.52 12.27
N ALA A 29 5.00 -20.84 13.34
CA ALA A 29 3.89 -21.77 13.27
C ALA A 29 2.74 -21.19 12.42
N LEU A 30 2.44 -19.90 12.60
CA LEU A 30 1.42 -19.22 11.80
C LEU A 30 1.77 -19.19 10.30
N ALA A 31 3.03 -18.90 9.95
CA ALA A 31 3.48 -18.96 8.55
C ALA A 31 3.26 -20.35 7.94
N GLN A 32 3.54 -21.42 8.70
CA GLN A 32 3.30 -22.79 8.27
C GLN A 32 1.82 -23.10 8.08
N ASP A 33 0.96 -22.64 9.00
CA ASP A 33 -0.49 -22.82 8.89
C ASP A 33 -1.07 -22.11 7.66
N ILE A 34 -0.62 -20.88 7.40
CA ILE A 34 -1.00 -20.11 6.19
C ILE A 34 -0.58 -20.85 4.92
N ALA A 35 0.68 -21.33 4.87
CA ALA A 35 1.19 -22.10 3.74
C ALA A 35 0.42 -23.43 3.55
N ALA A 36 0.11 -24.13 4.65
CA ALA A 36 -0.67 -25.37 4.63
C ALA A 36 -2.11 -25.16 4.15
N ALA A 37 -2.68 -23.96 4.35
CA ALA A 37 -3.96 -23.55 3.81
C ALA A 37 -3.91 -23.18 2.31
N GLY A 38 -2.72 -23.15 1.69
CA GLY A 38 -2.52 -22.88 0.27
C GLY A 38 -2.24 -21.41 -0.08
N PHE A 39 -2.09 -20.54 0.93
CA PHE A 39 -1.76 -19.13 0.72
C PHE A 39 -0.26 -18.87 0.84
N THR A 40 0.20 -17.76 0.27
CA THR A 40 1.54 -17.22 0.50
C THR A 40 1.54 -16.48 1.85
N PRO A 41 2.40 -16.84 2.82
CA PRO A 41 2.50 -16.12 4.09
C PRO A 41 3.08 -14.72 3.88
N GLY A 42 2.29 -13.70 4.24
CA GLY A 42 2.68 -12.29 4.18
C GLY A 42 2.88 -11.67 5.55
N LEU A 43 3.94 -10.89 5.73
CA LEU A 43 4.22 -10.20 6.99
C LEU A 43 4.57 -8.73 6.78
N TRP A 44 4.01 -7.87 7.62
CA TRP A 44 4.31 -6.45 7.68
C TRP A 44 5.47 -6.15 8.65
N LEU A 45 6.34 -5.21 8.28
CA LEU A 45 7.39 -4.63 9.12
C LEU A 45 7.61 -3.15 8.78
N ALA A 46 8.00 -2.35 9.78
CA ALA A 46 8.59 -1.02 9.60
C ALA A 46 10.09 -1.04 9.92
N PRO A 47 10.94 -1.61 9.05
CA PRO A 47 12.30 -2.03 9.43
C PRO A 47 13.27 -0.89 9.78
N LEU A 48 12.95 0.36 9.41
CA LEU A 48 13.84 1.51 9.56
C LEU A 48 13.43 2.46 10.68
N TYR A 49 12.33 2.14 11.38
CA TYR A 49 11.92 2.77 12.62
C TYR A 49 12.02 1.77 13.77
N VAL A 50 12.52 2.25 14.90
CA VAL A 50 12.63 1.47 16.14
C VAL A 50 11.97 2.30 17.22
N SER A 51 11.05 1.72 17.98
CA SER A 51 10.45 2.42 19.11
C SER A 51 11.50 2.74 20.17
N ARG A 52 11.41 3.93 20.76
CA ARG A 52 12.24 4.36 21.88
C ARG A 52 12.02 3.57 23.17
N ASP A 53 10.90 2.86 23.27
CA ASP A 53 10.57 1.99 24.40
C ASP A 53 11.01 0.52 24.18
N SER A 54 11.55 0.19 22.99
CA SER A 54 12.02 -1.16 22.67
C SER A 54 13.32 -1.54 23.43
N GLU A 55 13.55 -2.84 23.63
CA GLU A 55 14.83 -3.33 24.15
C GLU A 55 15.98 -3.01 23.20
N THR A 56 15.73 -3.11 21.89
CA THR A 56 16.70 -2.72 20.86
C THR A 56 17.15 -1.27 21.03
N TYR A 57 16.22 -0.34 21.25
CA TYR A 57 16.58 1.07 21.46
C TYR A 57 17.40 1.28 22.73
N GLN A 58 16.95 0.70 23.85
CA GLN A 58 17.58 0.89 25.16
C GLN A 58 19.01 0.34 25.21
N ASN A 59 19.31 -0.73 24.45
CA ASN A 59 20.62 -1.38 24.45
C ASN A 59 21.61 -0.77 23.44
N HIS A 60 21.15 0.07 22.50
CA HIS A 60 21.97 0.58 21.39
C HIS A 60 21.84 2.10 21.21
N PRO A 61 22.37 2.93 22.14
CA PRO A 61 22.17 4.39 22.14
C PRO A 61 22.89 5.14 21.01
N ASP A 62 23.71 4.48 20.21
CA ASP A 62 24.53 5.03 19.13
C ASP A 62 24.06 4.64 17.71
N TRP A 63 22.94 3.93 17.59
CA TRP A 63 22.39 3.45 16.30
C TRP A 63 21.46 4.44 15.60
N TRP A 64 21.25 5.64 16.14
CA TRP A 64 20.16 6.52 15.69
C TRP A 64 20.64 7.71 14.89
N VAL A 65 19.90 8.01 13.82
CA VAL A 65 20.12 9.20 13.01
C VAL A 65 19.81 10.45 13.82
N ARG A 66 20.66 11.47 13.67
CA ARG A 66 20.47 12.78 14.30
C ARG A 66 20.18 13.84 13.27
N ASP A 67 19.47 14.90 13.63
CA ASP A 67 19.37 16.09 12.81
C ASP A 67 20.73 16.81 12.73
N LEU A 68 20.79 17.88 11.94
CA LEU A 68 22.01 18.66 11.74
C LEU A 68 22.43 19.47 12.98
N ASP A 69 21.53 19.62 13.96
CA ASP A 69 21.79 20.26 15.25
C ASP A 69 22.25 19.24 16.32
N GLY A 70 22.27 17.95 15.97
CA GLY A 70 22.76 16.84 16.80
C GLY A 70 21.71 16.21 17.71
N ALA A 71 20.44 16.62 17.60
CA ALA A 71 19.33 15.96 18.30
C ALA A 71 18.90 14.72 17.52
N GLU A 72 18.44 13.68 18.21
CA GLU A 72 17.96 12.47 17.54
C GLU A 72 16.68 12.74 16.73
N LEU A 73 16.63 12.22 15.50
CA LEU A 73 15.41 12.28 14.69
C LEU A 73 14.33 11.43 15.35
N ALA A 74 13.17 12.05 15.57
CA ALA A 74 12.00 11.41 16.15
C ALA A 74 10.84 11.44 15.15
N PHE A 75 10.11 10.34 15.07
CA PHE A 75 8.81 10.25 14.41
C PHE A 75 7.78 9.78 15.43
N SER A 76 6.62 10.42 15.48
CA SER A 76 5.49 9.96 16.29
C SER A 76 4.38 9.53 15.35
N ASN A 77 3.93 8.27 15.46
CA ASN A 77 2.94 7.69 14.58
C ASN A 77 1.60 7.53 15.29
N LEU A 78 0.57 8.30 14.92
CA LEU A 78 -0.82 8.12 15.40
C LEU A 78 -0.96 8.00 16.94
N ASN A 79 -0.04 8.58 17.72
CA ASN A 79 0.07 8.43 19.18
C ASN A 79 0.27 6.97 19.67
N THR A 80 0.81 6.09 18.84
CA THR A 80 1.15 4.70 19.21
C THR A 80 2.45 4.66 20.01
N ASP A 81 3.49 5.35 19.54
CA ASP A 81 4.81 5.42 20.17
C ASP A 81 5.64 6.58 19.58
N ASP A 82 6.82 6.80 20.15
CA ASP A 82 7.88 7.63 19.59
C ASP A 82 9.00 6.73 19.02
N TYR A 83 9.34 6.96 17.76
CA TYR A 83 10.24 6.12 16.98
C TYR A 83 11.53 6.88 16.63
N ALA A 84 12.66 6.19 16.79
CA ALA A 84 13.97 6.61 16.30
C ALA A 84 14.21 6.06 14.89
N VAL A 85 14.93 6.81 14.07
CA VAL A 85 15.35 6.36 12.73
C VAL A 85 16.64 5.55 12.87
N LEU A 86 16.65 4.33 12.37
CA LEU A 86 17.84 3.47 12.36
C LEU A 86 18.91 4.02 11.41
N ASP A 87 20.14 4.16 11.89
CA ASP A 87 21.29 4.50 11.07
C ASP A 87 21.93 3.25 10.47
N ILE A 88 21.55 2.92 9.24
CA ILE A 88 22.10 1.77 8.51
C ILE A 88 23.59 1.90 8.15
N THR A 89 24.19 3.07 8.36
CA THR A 89 25.65 3.21 8.22
C THR A 89 26.41 2.71 9.45
N HIS A 90 25.70 2.43 10.55
CA HIS A 90 26.28 1.77 11.70
C HIS A 90 26.40 0.26 11.46
N PRO A 91 27.61 -0.33 11.51
CA PRO A 91 27.83 -1.71 11.10
C PRO A 91 27.03 -2.71 11.96
N ASP A 92 26.94 -2.47 13.27
CA ASP A 92 26.16 -3.35 14.15
C ASP A 92 24.65 -3.19 13.95
N ALA A 93 24.18 -2.00 13.58
CA ALA A 93 22.77 -1.74 13.28
C ALA A 93 22.36 -2.41 11.96
N ALA A 94 23.23 -2.32 10.96
CA ALA A 94 23.07 -3.03 9.69
C ALA A 94 23.06 -4.55 9.89
N ALA A 95 24.03 -5.10 10.62
CA ALA A 95 24.07 -6.53 10.92
C ALA A 95 22.83 -7.01 11.70
N TRP A 96 22.33 -6.21 12.64
CA TRP A 96 21.09 -6.50 13.35
C TRP A 96 19.87 -6.53 12.42
N LEU A 97 19.74 -5.56 11.51
CA LEU A 97 18.62 -5.53 10.57
C LEU A 97 18.69 -6.71 9.59
N GLU A 98 19.88 -7.01 9.08
CA GLU A 98 20.12 -8.15 8.18
C GLU A 98 19.71 -9.46 8.84
N GLN A 99 20.15 -9.68 10.08
CA GLN A 99 19.81 -10.87 10.86
C GLN A 99 18.30 -10.95 11.13
N THR A 100 17.68 -9.83 11.52
CA THR A 100 16.24 -9.74 11.77
C THR A 100 15.44 -10.19 10.55
N ILE A 101 15.73 -9.64 9.38
CA ILE A 101 15.01 -9.99 8.14
C ILE A 101 15.32 -11.43 7.70
N THR A 102 16.57 -11.87 7.84
CA THR A 102 16.97 -13.26 7.53
C THR A 102 16.19 -14.25 8.40
N ASP A 103 16.05 -13.99 9.69
CA ASP A 103 15.32 -14.84 10.62
C ASP A 103 13.82 -14.86 10.32
N ILE A 104 13.24 -13.72 9.90
CA ILE A 104 11.85 -13.65 9.44
C ILE A 104 11.66 -14.49 8.17
N ALA A 105 12.52 -14.32 7.16
CA ALA A 105 12.44 -15.11 5.94
C ALA A 105 12.60 -16.62 6.25
N ALA A 106 13.51 -16.98 7.16
CA ALA A 106 13.73 -18.37 7.59
C ALA A 106 12.54 -19.01 8.31
N GLN A 107 11.63 -18.21 8.88
CA GLN A 107 10.37 -18.70 9.47
C GLN A 107 9.33 -19.09 8.42
N GLY A 108 9.55 -18.79 7.14
CA GLY A 108 8.64 -19.12 6.03
C GLY A 108 7.79 -17.96 5.55
N TRP A 109 8.10 -16.72 5.95
CA TRP A 109 7.46 -15.51 5.43
C TRP A 109 8.03 -15.17 4.06
N THR A 110 7.23 -15.35 3.00
CA THR A 110 7.67 -15.22 1.60
C THR A 110 7.04 -14.04 0.88
N TYR A 111 6.24 -13.23 1.58
CA TYR A 111 5.79 -11.91 1.13
C TYR A 111 6.05 -10.92 2.28
N LEU A 112 6.79 -9.85 2.05
CA LEU A 112 7.21 -8.89 3.06
C LEU A 112 6.75 -7.49 2.66
N LYS A 113 5.86 -6.90 3.46
CA LYS A 113 5.49 -5.48 3.35
C LYS A 113 6.43 -4.68 4.23
N TYR A 114 7.29 -3.89 3.60
CA TYR A 114 8.17 -2.95 4.30
C TYR A 114 7.58 -1.57 4.26
N ASP A 115 7.18 -1.10 5.43
CA ASP A 115 6.48 0.16 5.61
C ASP A 115 7.40 1.25 6.15
N PHE A 116 6.95 2.50 6.01
CA PHE A 116 7.68 3.68 6.45
C PHE A 116 9.11 3.78 5.91
N LEU A 117 9.35 3.23 4.72
CA LEU A 117 10.68 3.14 4.10
C LEU A 117 11.36 4.52 3.90
N TYR A 118 10.57 5.60 3.81
CA TYR A 118 11.06 6.98 3.73
C TYR A 118 11.92 7.37 4.94
N ALA A 119 11.82 6.67 6.08
CA ALA A 119 12.67 6.86 7.25
C ALA A 119 14.17 6.76 6.88
N GLY A 120 14.54 5.76 6.07
CA GLY A 120 15.92 5.58 5.61
C GLY A 120 16.44 6.72 4.74
N ALA A 121 15.54 7.48 4.11
CA ALA A 121 15.86 8.60 3.25
C ALA A 121 15.95 9.95 3.98
N GLN A 122 15.65 10.00 5.28
CA GLN A 122 15.70 11.25 6.03
C GLN A 122 17.10 11.85 6.06
N VAL A 123 17.15 13.17 5.92
CA VAL A 123 18.38 13.96 6.02
C VAL A 123 18.78 14.03 7.49
N GLY A 124 20.01 13.61 7.78
CA GLY A 124 20.54 13.63 9.14
C GLY A 124 22.00 13.21 9.20
N LEU A 125 22.61 13.46 10.35
CA LEU A 125 23.93 12.99 10.73
C LEU A 125 23.87 11.49 11.03
N ARG A 126 24.88 10.78 10.51
CA ARG A 126 25.04 9.32 10.53
C ARG A 126 26.49 8.99 10.87
N GLN A 127 26.80 7.70 11.08
CA GLN A 127 28.17 7.25 11.29
C GLN A 127 29.06 7.51 10.07
N GLU A 128 28.50 7.39 8.86
CA GLU A 128 29.17 7.78 7.63
C GLU A 128 28.61 9.11 7.06
N ASP A 129 29.49 9.92 6.46
CA ASP A 129 29.12 11.18 5.79
C ASP A 129 28.53 10.91 4.40
N ILE A 130 27.28 10.45 4.38
CA ILE A 130 26.51 10.17 3.17
C ILE A 130 25.12 10.82 3.22
N THR A 131 24.52 11.05 2.05
CA THR A 131 23.17 11.58 1.94
C THR A 131 22.12 10.58 2.42
N GLY A 132 20.92 11.08 2.78
CA GLY A 132 19.78 10.21 3.11
C GLY A 132 19.42 9.25 1.97
N ILE A 133 19.54 9.68 0.71
CA ILE A 133 19.26 8.80 -0.44
C ILE A 133 20.31 7.69 -0.59
N GLU A 134 21.58 7.98 -0.33
CA GLU A 134 22.63 6.93 -0.32
C GLU A 134 22.41 5.95 0.83
N ALA A 135 22.04 6.43 2.02
CA ALA A 135 21.67 5.57 3.15
C ALA A 135 20.44 4.71 2.83
N TYR A 136 19.42 5.30 2.20
CA TYR A 136 18.24 4.59 1.73
C TYR A 136 18.57 3.46 0.75
N HIS A 137 19.45 3.70 -0.23
CA HIS A 137 19.89 2.65 -1.15
C HIS A 137 20.63 1.51 -0.43
N ARG A 138 21.43 1.80 0.59
CA ARG A 138 22.07 0.77 1.42
C ARG A 138 21.03 -0.05 2.18
N ALA A 139 20.07 0.61 2.83
CA ALA A 139 18.97 -0.05 3.51
C ALA A 139 18.17 -0.95 2.57
N MET A 140 17.76 -0.46 1.40
CA MET A 140 17.01 -1.26 0.42
C MET A 140 17.81 -2.43 -0.16
N THR A 141 19.12 -2.25 -0.35
CA THR A 141 20.01 -3.35 -0.78
C THR A 141 20.04 -4.45 0.27
N LEU A 142 20.28 -4.08 1.53
CA LEU A 142 20.29 -5.02 2.66
C LEU A 142 18.95 -5.72 2.83
N LEU A 143 17.83 -4.98 2.81
CA LEU A 143 16.49 -5.57 2.89
C LEU A 143 16.25 -6.56 1.75
N ARG A 144 16.61 -6.22 0.51
CA ARG A 144 16.42 -7.10 -0.66
C ARG A 144 17.27 -8.37 -0.56
N GLU A 145 18.53 -8.26 -0.12
CA GLU A 145 19.43 -9.40 0.05
C GLU A 145 18.97 -10.32 1.19
N ALA A 146 18.65 -9.75 2.36
CA ALA A 146 18.19 -10.51 3.52
C ALA A 146 16.82 -11.18 3.32
N SER A 147 15.97 -10.60 2.46
CA SER A 147 14.65 -11.17 2.12
C SER A 147 14.72 -12.45 1.29
N GLY A 148 15.89 -12.80 0.72
CA GLY A 148 16.02 -13.90 -0.23
C GLY A 148 15.03 -13.75 -1.40
N ASP A 149 14.28 -14.83 -1.69
CA ASP A 149 13.29 -14.89 -2.77
C ASP A 149 11.91 -14.31 -2.40
N ALA A 150 11.74 -13.75 -1.20
CA ALA A 150 10.45 -13.21 -0.78
C ALA A 150 10.00 -12.05 -1.69
N TRP A 151 8.69 -11.97 -1.95
CA TRP A 151 8.10 -10.82 -2.63
C TRP A 151 8.13 -9.61 -1.71
N ILE A 152 8.63 -8.46 -2.18
CA ILE A 152 8.66 -7.22 -1.40
C ILE A 152 7.57 -6.26 -1.89
N LEU A 153 6.77 -5.78 -0.94
CA LEU A 153 5.95 -4.60 -1.08
C LEU A 153 6.63 -3.41 -0.39
N ALA A 154 7.09 -2.45 -1.18
CA ALA A 154 7.61 -1.18 -0.66
C ALA A 154 6.45 -0.23 -0.32
N CYS A 155 6.32 0.13 0.95
CA CYS A 155 5.29 0.99 1.49
C CYS A 155 5.90 2.23 2.17
N GLY A 156 5.26 3.38 1.97
CA GLY A 156 5.79 4.67 2.42
C GLY A 156 7.22 4.92 1.94
N ALA A 157 7.50 4.78 0.64
CA ALA A 157 8.88 4.80 0.12
C ALA A 157 9.13 5.97 -0.86
N PRO A 158 10.36 6.50 -0.98
CA PRO A 158 10.73 7.42 -2.05
C PRO A 158 10.62 6.74 -3.41
N LEU A 159 9.78 7.25 -4.31
CA LEU A 159 9.42 6.60 -5.58
C LEU A 159 10.63 6.17 -6.42
N LEU A 160 11.41 7.12 -6.94
CA LEU A 160 12.51 6.81 -7.87
C LEU A 160 13.66 6.02 -7.21
N PRO A 161 14.10 6.33 -5.98
CA PRO A 161 15.13 5.54 -5.29
C PRO A 161 14.74 4.09 -5.02
N SER A 162 13.45 3.75 -5.03
CA SER A 162 12.96 2.38 -4.79
C SER A 162 12.99 1.46 -6.02
N VAL A 163 13.21 2.02 -7.23
CA VAL A 163 13.12 1.25 -8.47
C VAL A 163 14.15 0.13 -8.49
N GLY A 164 13.69 -1.11 -8.65
CA GLY A 164 14.54 -2.31 -8.72
C GLY A 164 14.72 -3.06 -7.40
N TYR A 165 14.16 -2.58 -6.29
CA TYR A 165 14.26 -3.27 -4.98
C TYR A 165 13.00 -4.00 -4.54
N ALA A 166 11.85 -3.75 -5.17
CA ALA A 166 10.56 -4.31 -4.75
C ALA A 166 9.70 -4.72 -5.95
N GLU A 167 8.96 -5.81 -5.79
CA GLU A 167 8.03 -6.30 -6.81
C GLU A 167 6.72 -5.50 -6.81
N SER A 168 6.29 -4.96 -5.66
CA SER A 168 5.13 -4.07 -5.56
C SER A 168 5.42 -2.79 -4.77
N PHE A 169 4.65 -1.73 -5.02
CA PHE A 169 4.86 -0.41 -4.43
C PHE A 169 3.53 0.25 -4.05
N ARG A 170 3.40 0.72 -2.80
CA ARG A 170 2.24 1.50 -2.32
C ARG A 170 2.18 2.84 -3.03
N THR A 171 1.12 3.03 -3.80
CA THR A 171 1.04 4.17 -4.72
C THR A 171 0.43 5.41 -4.12
N GLY A 172 -0.36 5.32 -3.04
CA GLY A 172 -0.97 6.45 -2.35
C GLY A 172 -0.97 6.29 -0.84
N SER A 173 -1.82 7.05 -0.15
CA SER A 173 -2.02 6.98 1.30
C SER A 173 -2.90 5.81 1.70
N ASP A 174 -2.94 5.48 3.00
CA ASP A 174 -3.80 4.42 3.53
C ASP A 174 -5.29 4.72 3.32
N ILE A 175 -6.08 3.66 3.09
CA ILE A 175 -7.53 3.73 2.85
C ILE A 175 -8.35 3.71 4.15
N ALA A 176 -7.77 3.30 5.27
CA ALA A 176 -8.38 3.37 6.58
C ALA A 176 -7.31 3.42 7.69
N PHE A 177 -7.64 4.04 8.82
CA PHE A 177 -6.74 4.19 9.96
C PHE A 177 -7.39 3.67 11.24
N GLU A 178 -6.63 3.41 12.29
CA GLU A 178 -7.20 2.96 13.55
C GLU A 178 -8.20 3.97 14.14
N SER A 179 -7.92 5.27 14.00
CA SER A 179 -8.79 6.34 14.51
C SER A 179 -10.14 6.45 13.80
N ASN A 180 -10.23 5.98 12.56
CA ASN A 180 -11.48 5.82 11.83
C ASN A 180 -11.41 4.58 10.92
N ARG A 181 -12.08 3.51 11.36
CA ARG A 181 -12.12 2.23 10.65
C ARG A 181 -13.22 2.16 9.60
N ASP A 182 -14.08 3.18 9.52
CA ASP A 182 -15.12 3.23 8.49
C ASP A 182 -14.48 3.61 7.15
N PRO A 183 -14.85 2.94 6.05
CA PRO A 183 -14.39 3.37 4.72
C PRO A 183 -14.90 4.78 4.41
N GLU A 184 -14.05 5.60 3.80
CA GLU A 184 -14.40 6.97 3.38
C GLU A 184 -14.12 7.18 1.90
N ARG A 185 -15.10 7.78 1.20
CA ARG A 185 -14.97 8.16 -0.21
C ARG A 185 -13.75 9.04 -0.50
N ALA A 186 -13.35 9.88 0.46
CA ALA A 186 -12.19 10.75 0.33
C ALA A 186 -10.89 9.96 0.13
N PHE A 187 -10.69 8.85 0.84
CA PHE A 187 -9.48 8.05 0.73
C PHE A 187 -9.39 7.33 -0.63
N TYR A 188 -10.50 6.78 -1.12
CA TYR A 188 -10.57 6.22 -2.47
C TYR A 188 -10.33 7.25 -3.57
N ARG A 189 -10.79 8.50 -3.36
CA ARG A 189 -10.49 9.62 -4.26
C ARG A 189 -9.00 9.89 -4.32
N TRP A 190 -8.32 10.00 -3.18
CA TRP A 190 -6.87 10.24 -3.10
C TRP A 190 -6.11 9.10 -3.75
N GLN A 191 -6.55 7.86 -3.52
CA GLN A 191 -5.93 6.73 -4.16
C GLN A 191 -6.15 6.71 -5.68
N ALA A 192 -7.34 7.02 -6.19
CA ALA A 192 -7.58 7.10 -7.63
C ALA A 192 -6.67 8.16 -8.30
N ARG A 193 -6.39 9.27 -7.60
CA ARG A 193 -5.44 10.31 -8.04
C ARG A 193 -4.01 9.78 -8.08
N ALA A 194 -3.56 9.20 -6.98
CA ALA A 194 -2.27 8.59 -6.84
C ALA A 194 -2.03 7.54 -7.94
N THR A 195 -3.04 6.70 -8.18
CA THR A 195 -3.09 5.77 -9.29
C THR A 195 -2.91 6.48 -10.63
N ALA A 196 -3.71 7.50 -10.93
CA ALA A 196 -3.62 8.24 -12.18
C ALA A 196 -2.24 8.86 -12.43
N ALA A 197 -1.63 9.44 -11.39
CA ALA A 197 -0.30 10.06 -11.46
C ALA A 197 0.82 9.03 -11.67
N ARG A 198 0.66 7.81 -11.13
CA ARG A 198 1.73 6.81 -11.05
C ARG A 198 1.50 5.60 -11.95
N ARG A 199 0.37 5.49 -12.66
CA ARG A 199 0.01 4.30 -13.48
C ARG A 199 1.04 3.95 -14.55
N PHE A 200 1.79 4.92 -15.03
CA PHE A 200 2.88 4.68 -15.98
C PHE A 200 4.00 3.75 -15.45
N THR A 201 4.08 3.54 -14.13
CA THR A 201 5.06 2.66 -13.47
C THR A 201 4.60 1.20 -13.37
N HIS A 202 3.29 0.95 -13.49
CA HIS A 202 2.66 -0.36 -13.37
C HIS A 202 3.20 -1.37 -14.39
N GLY A 203 3.62 -2.55 -13.93
CA GLY A 203 4.16 -3.62 -14.77
C GLY A 203 5.50 -3.26 -15.45
N ARG A 204 6.10 -2.11 -15.13
CA ARG A 204 7.39 -1.64 -15.65
C ARG A 204 8.45 -1.53 -14.57
N TRP A 205 8.11 -0.90 -13.46
CA TRP A 205 8.99 -0.77 -12.29
C TRP A 205 8.55 -1.68 -11.16
N TRP A 206 7.25 -1.88 -11.01
CA TRP A 206 6.61 -2.70 -9.98
C TRP A 206 5.14 -2.94 -10.33
N TRP A 207 4.49 -3.81 -9.57
CA TRP A 207 3.04 -3.88 -9.47
C TRP A 207 2.54 -2.78 -8.54
N MET A 208 1.59 -1.99 -9.01
CA MET A 208 1.00 -0.93 -8.19
C MET A 208 0.20 -1.53 -7.05
N ASP A 209 0.33 -0.95 -5.88
CA ASP A 209 -0.51 -1.28 -4.76
C ASP A 209 -1.37 -0.05 -4.39
N PRO A 210 -2.70 -0.08 -4.60
CA PRO A 210 -3.61 0.99 -4.23
C PRO A 210 -4.12 0.90 -2.80
N ASP A 211 -3.55 0.02 -1.99
CA ASP A 211 -3.99 -0.27 -0.64
C ASP A 211 -5.19 -1.21 -0.59
N GLN A 212 -5.57 -1.55 0.62
CA GLN A 212 -6.64 -2.49 0.88
C GLN A 212 -7.99 -1.99 0.35
N LEU A 213 -8.77 -2.92 -0.12
CA LEU A 213 -10.14 -2.74 -0.58
C LEU A 213 -11.08 -3.06 0.58
N ILE A 214 -11.74 -2.01 1.06
CA ILE A 214 -12.72 -2.01 2.15
C ILE A 214 -14.04 -1.52 1.59
N ILE A 215 -15.02 -2.41 1.48
CA ILE A 215 -16.33 -2.11 0.91
C ILE A 215 -17.46 -2.38 1.90
N ARG A 216 -17.19 -2.61 3.19
CA ARG A 216 -18.22 -2.75 4.23
C ARG A 216 -19.03 -1.46 4.46
N ASP A 217 -20.05 -1.54 5.31
CA ASP A 217 -20.78 -0.36 5.80
C ASP A 217 -19.82 0.68 6.42
N PRO A 218 -20.09 2.00 6.26
CA PRO A 218 -21.35 2.60 5.82
C PRO A 218 -21.45 2.87 4.31
N PHE A 219 -20.53 2.35 3.48
CA PHE A 219 -20.60 2.56 2.03
C PHE A 219 -21.93 2.06 1.47
N ASP A 220 -22.56 2.91 0.66
CA ASP A 220 -23.74 2.52 -0.11
C ASP A 220 -23.35 1.75 -1.38
N ALA A 221 -24.35 1.30 -2.14
CA ALA A 221 -24.11 0.51 -3.35
C ALA A 221 -23.29 1.25 -4.43
N SER A 222 -23.36 2.58 -4.48
CA SER A 222 -22.58 3.40 -5.41
C SER A 222 -21.12 3.40 -4.96
N GLU A 223 -20.87 3.69 -3.69
CA GLU A 223 -19.51 3.73 -3.13
C GLU A 223 -18.81 2.37 -3.18
N VAL A 224 -19.55 1.27 -2.98
CA VAL A 224 -19.03 -0.09 -3.20
C VAL A 224 -18.54 -0.29 -4.64
N ARG A 225 -19.33 0.15 -5.64
CA ARG A 225 -18.94 0.05 -7.05
C ARG A 225 -17.74 0.94 -7.36
N GLY A 226 -17.70 2.16 -6.84
CA GLY A 226 -16.55 3.06 -6.97
C GLY A 226 -15.27 2.46 -6.42
N ALA A 227 -15.32 1.87 -5.23
CA ALA A 227 -14.17 1.20 -4.61
C ALA A 227 -13.65 0.03 -5.47
N LEU A 228 -14.55 -0.86 -5.93
CA LEU A 228 -14.21 -1.98 -6.81
C LEU A 228 -13.59 -1.50 -8.13
N ALA A 229 -14.22 -0.52 -8.77
CA ALA A 229 -13.73 0.09 -10.00
C ALA A 229 -12.36 0.75 -9.81
N SER A 230 -12.12 1.43 -8.68
CA SER A 230 -10.83 2.04 -8.35
C SER A 230 -9.71 1.00 -8.24
N GLY A 231 -9.99 -0.17 -7.66
CA GLY A 231 -9.06 -1.30 -7.63
C GLY A 231 -8.68 -1.78 -9.04
N VAL A 232 -9.66 -1.93 -9.95
CA VAL A 232 -9.41 -2.26 -11.37
C VAL A 232 -8.60 -1.15 -12.06
N ALA A 233 -8.95 0.12 -11.78
CA ALA A 233 -8.24 1.29 -12.28
C ALA A 233 -6.83 1.46 -11.73
N ALA A 234 -6.42 0.74 -10.68
CA ALA A 234 -5.04 0.61 -10.23
C ALA A 234 -4.34 -0.61 -10.86
N GLY A 235 -5.08 -1.71 -10.98
CA GLY A 235 -4.74 -2.91 -11.73
C GLY A 235 -3.59 -3.74 -11.17
N GLY A 236 -3.01 -3.42 -10.01
CA GLY A 236 -1.96 -4.23 -9.41
C GLY A 236 -2.48 -5.15 -8.32
N THR A 237 -2.10 -4.91 -7.07
CA THR A 237 -2.58 -5.73 -5.94
C THR A 237 -4.09 -5.55 -5.75
N TRP A 238 -4.74 -6.63 -5.32
CA TRP A 238 -6.15 -6.67 -4.93
C TRP A 238 -6.21 -7.22 -3.51
N MET A 239 -6.01 -6.34 -2.54
CA MET A 239 -5.88 -6.70 -1.13
C MET A 239 -7.23 -6.53 -0.44
N LEU A 240 -7.77 -7.59 0.17
CA LEU A 240 -9.08 -7.54 0.82
C LEU A 240 -8.90 -7.13 2.29
N GLY A 241 -9.39 -5.95 2.67
CA GLY A 241 -9.22 -5.39 4.03
C GLY A 241 -10.42 -5.58 4.97
N ASP A 242 -11.54 -6.10 4.45
CA ASP A 242 -12.72 -6.41 5.26
C ASP A 242 -12.59 -7.71 6.03
N ASP A 243 -13.28 -7.79 7.18
CA ASP A 243 -13.59 -9.08 7.80
C ASP A 243 -14.56 -9.84 6.89
N LEU A 244 -14.01 -10.72 6.07
CA LEU A 244 -14.78 -11.52 5.10
C LEU A 244 -15.79 -12.49 5.75
N THR A 245 -15.68 -12.73 7.06
CA THR A 245 -16.63 -13.56 7.81
C THR A 245 -17.85 -12.78 8.25
N ALA A 246 -17.71 -11.46 8.42
CA ALA A 246 -18.77 -10.53 8.80
C ALA A 246 -19.36 -9.75 7.61
N LEU A 247 -18.64 -9.67 6.49
CA LEU A 247 -19.07 -8.95 5.29
C LEU A 247 -20.31 -9.58 4.65
N GLU A 248 -21.23 -8.72 4.18
CA GLU A 248 -22.44 -9.13 3.48
C GLU A 248 -22.12 -10.04 2.27
N ASP A 249 -22.98 -11.02 2.05
CA ASP A 249 -22.79 -12.11 1.08
C ASP A 249 -22.59 -11.61 -0.37
N ASP A 250 -23.31 -10.56 -0.75
CA ASP A 250 -23.23 -9.92 -2.06
C ASP A 250 -21.95 -9.10 -2.23
N ARG A 251 -21.57 -8.30 -1.22
CA ARG A 251 -20.29 -7.57 -1.19
C ARG A 251 -19.11 -8.53 -1.25
N ARG A 252 -19.13 -9.62 -0.47
CA ARG A 252 -18.09 -10.66 -0.52
C ARG A 252 -18.00 -11.32 -1.90
N ARG A 253 -19.13 -11.60 -2.55
CA ARG A 253 -19.14 -12.14 -3.93
C ARG A 253 -18.55 -11.14 -4.93
N ALA A 254 -18.83 -9.84 -4.77
CA ALA A 254 -18.27 -8.81 -5.64
C ALA A 254 -16.74 -8.70 -5.52
N LEU A 255 -16.17 -8.79 -4.30
CA LEU A 255 -14.72 -8.80 -4.08
C LEU A 255 -14.01 -9.99 -4.75
N LEU A 256 -14.72 -11.10 -4.89
CA LEU A 256 -14.20 -12.37 -5.40
C LEU A 256 -14.70 -12.68 -6.81
N ASP A 257 -15.29 -11.70 -7.52
CA ASP A 257 -15.84 -11.91 -8.86
C ASP A 257 -14.70 -12.27 -9.84
N PRO A 258 -14.70 -13.48 -10.44
CA PRO A 258 -13.65 -13.89 -11.37
C PRO A 258 -13.51 -12.98 -12.59
N ALA A 259 -14.59 -12.35 -13.04
CA ALA A 259 -14.55 -11.42 -14.17
C ALA A 259 -13.80 -10.14 -13.81
N LEU A 260 -13.99 -9.60 -12.60
CA LEU A 260 -13.20 -8.47 -12.11
C LEU A 260 -11.75 -8.86 -11.90
N LEU A 261 -11.48 -9.99 -11.25
CA LEU A 261 -10.12 -10.46 -11.00
C LEU A 261 -9.33 -10.69 -12.30
N ALA A 262 -10.01 -11.09 -13.39
CA ALA A 262 -9.39 -11.26 -14.70
C ALA A 262 -8.91 -9.94 -15.34
N THR A 263 -9.41 -8.79 -14.89
CA THR A 263 -8.96 -7.46 -15.37
C THR A 263 -7.69 -6.98 -14.66
N LEU A 264 -7.27 -7.64 -13.58
CA LEU A 264 -6.06 -7.29 -12.86
C LEU A 264 -4.81 -7.57 -13.71
N GLY A 265 -3.78 -6.80 -13.45
CA GLY A 265 -2.47 -6.85 -14.10
C GLY A 265 -2.41 -6.22 -15.50
N GLN A 266 -3.55 -5.75 -16.04
CA GLN A 266 -3.56 -5.09 -17.34
C GLN A 266 -2.86 -3.73 -17.24
N PRO A 267 -1.97 -3.35 -18.18
CA PRO A 267 -1.53 -1.97 -18.27
C PRO A 267 -2.71 -1.06 -18.68
N GLY A 268 -2.60 0.22 -18.39
CA GLY A 268 -3.62 1.18 -18.75
C GLY A 268 -3.18 2.61 -18.51
N ARG A 269 -3.99 3.56 -18.97
CA ARG A 269 -3.72 4.99 -18.81
C ARG A 269 -5.00 5.77 -18.48
N PRO A 270 -4.92 6.79 -17.61
CA PRO A 270 -6.01 7.74 -17.46
C PRO A 270 -6.17 8.54 -18.75
N GLU A 271 -7.40 8.80 -19.19
CA GLU A 271 -7.65 9.63 -20.38
C GLU A 271 -7.32 11.12 -20.13
N ARG A 272 -7.51 11.56 -18.90
CA ARG A 272 -7.16 12.90 -18.42
C ARG A 272 -6.28 12.77 -17.17
N PRO A 273 -4.95 12.60 -17.32
CA PRO A 273 -4.07 12.59 -16.17
C PRO A 273 -4.20 13.93 -15.42
N LEU A 274 -3.97 13.91 -14.11
CA LEU A 274 -4.05 15.10 -13.27
C LEU A 274 -3.26 16.26 -13.90
N LEU A 275 -3.97 17.33 -14.23
CA LEU A 275 -3.39 18.53 -14.86
C LEU A 275 -2.50 19.31 -13.88
N ALA A 276 -2.67 19.07 -12.58
CA ALA A 276 -1.85 19.61 -11.51
C ALA A 276 -1.56 18.50 -10.49
N VAL A 277 -0.28 18.22 -10.30
CA VAL A 277 0.26 17.47 -9.16
C VAL A 277 0.74 18.55 -8.21
N SER A 278 0.05 18.75 -7.08
CA SER A 278 0.51 19.69 -6.06
C SER A 278 1.88 19.23 -5.53
N GLY A 279 2.69 20.13 -4.97
CA GLY A 279 3.98 19.73 -4.37
C GLY A 279 3.84 18.70 -3.22
N LEU A 280 2.63 18.56 -2.65
CA LEU A 280 2.28 17.53 -1.66
C LEU A 280 2.01 16.16 -2.32
N ASP A 281 1.52 16.15 -3.56
CA ASP A 281 1.20 14.93 -4.33
C ASP A 281 2.49 14.19 -4.78
N ALA A 282 3.66 14.84 -4.68
CA ALA A 282 4.97 14.24 -4.93
C ALA A 282 5.63 13.62 -3.68
N GLY A 283 5.03 13.83 -2.50
CA GLY A 283 5.51 13.27 -1.23
C GLY A 283 5.05 11.82 -1.03
N PRO A 284 5.73 11.05 -0.15
CA PRO A 284 5.41 9.64 0.06
C PRO A 284 4.13 9.36 0.88
N VAL A 285 3.46 10.36 1.50
CA VAL A 285 2.47 10.04 2.54
C VAL A 285 1.17 10.88 2.62
N ILE A 286 1.05 12.14 2.17
CA ILE A 286 -0.23 12.87 2.40
C ILE A 286 -0.60 13.79 1.23
N GLU A 287 -1.66 13.43 0.50
CA GLU A 287 -2.41 14.36 -0.33
C GLU A 287 -3.48 15.06 0.54
N LEU A 288 -3.35 16.37 0.74
CA LEU A 288 -4.46 17.21 1.21
C LEU A 288 -5.29 17.62 -0.02
N ALA A 289 -6.40 16.92 -0.27
CA ALA A 289 -7.25 17.26 -1.41
C ALA A 289 -7.95 18.62 -1.24
N ILE A 290 -8.00 19.37 -2.35
CA ILE A 290 -8.87 20.53 -2.54
C ILE A 290 -10.27 20.01 -2.90
N PRO A 291 -11.38 20.61 -2.40
CA PRO A 291 -12.75 20.07 -2.50
C PRO A 291 -13.30 19.73 -3.90
N ASN A 292 -12.65 20.17 -4.99
CA ASN A 292 -13.19 20.12 -6.36
C ASN A 292 -12.40 19.22 -7.32
N ASP A 293 -11.48 18.38 -6.85
CA ASP A 293 -10.72 17.48 -7.73
C ASP A 293 -11.50 16.20 -8.08
N VAL A 294 -11.85 16.05 -9.36
CA VAL A 294 -12.56 14.89 -9.94
C VAL A 294 -11.50 13.91 -10.48
N ALA A 295 -11.04 13.02 -9.61
CA ALA A 295 -9.99 12.05 -9.92
C ALA A 295 -10.47 10.99 -10.90
N PRO A 296 -9.63 10.64 -11.88
CA PRO A 296 -10.01 10.75 -13.28
C PRO A 296 -11.27 9.96 -13.58
N THR A 297 -12.15 10.61 -14.32
CA THR A 297 -13.47 10.06 -14.60
C THR A 297 -13.43 8.85 -15.52
N THR A 298 -12.36 8.69 -16.29
CA THR A 298 -12.19 7.59 -17.26
C THR A 298 -10.74 7.09 -17.28
N PHE A 299 -10.59 5.77 -17.17
CA PHE A 299 -9.37 5.03 -17.49
C PHE A 299 -9.63 4.07 -18.65
N THR A 300 -8.64 3.91 -19.51
CA THR A 300 -8.66 2.87 -20.55
C THR A 300 -7.49 1.91 -20.31
N LEU A 301 -7.81 0.63 -20.19
CA LEU A 301 -6.83 -0.45 -20.13
C LEU A 301 -6.46 -0.92 -21.54
N ASP A 302 -5.32 -1.58 -21.69
CA ASP A 302 -4.76 -1.98 -22.98
C ASP A 302 -5.62 -3.02 -23.73
N ASP A 303 -6.45 -3.79 -23.01
CA ASP A 303 -7.39 -4.75 -23.58
C ASP A 303 -8.71 -4.10 -24.07
N GLY A 304 -8.84 -2.78 -23.92
CA GLY A 304 -10.04 -2.02 -24.26
C GLY A 304 -11.05 -1.90 -23.13
N THR A 305 -10.79 -2.50 -21.95
CA THR A 305 -11.59 -2.28 -20.75
C THR A 305 -11.57 -0.79 -20.38
N VAL A 306 -12.72 -0.22 -20.09
CA VAL A 306 -12.85 1.17 -19.67
C VAL A 306 -13.41 1.22 -18.25
N VAL A 307 -12.68 1.87 -17.36
CA VAL A 307 -13.12 2.10 -15.99
C VAL A 307 -13.59 3.54 -15.87
N LEU A 308 -14.80 3.74 -15.36
CA LEU A 308 -15.36 5.05 -15.07
C LEU A 308 -15.42 5.26 -13.57
N LEU A 309 -15.10 6.46 -13.08
CA LEU A 309 -15.11 6.78 -11.64
C LEU A 309 -15.74 8.15 -11.37
N ASN A 310 -16.49 8.25 -10.29
CA ASN A 310 -16.94 9.52 -9.75
C ASN A 310 -16.81 9.55 -8.23
N PHE A 311 -15.67 10.03 -7.72
CA PHE A 311 -15.50 10.27 -6.29
C PHE A 311 -15.82 11.72 -5.87
N GLY A 312 -16.57 12.45 -6.70
CA GLY A 312 -17.11 13.77 -6.38
C GLY A 312 -18.30 13.72 -5.42
N GLU A 313 -18.84 14.89 -5.10
CA GLU A 313 -20.01 15.03 -4.22
C GLU A 313 -21.35 15.04 -5.00
N GLU A 314 -21.29 15.21 -6.31
CA GLU A 314 -22.45 15.29 -7.20
C GLU A 314 -22.34 14.25 -8.33
N ALA A 315 -23.48 13.88 -8.90
CA ALA A 315 -23.50 13.03 -10.07
C ALA A 315 -22.85 13.74 -11.28
N VAL A 316 -22.14 12.98 -12.12
CA VAL A 316 -21.47 13.50 -13.31
C VAL A 316 -21.91 12.76 -14.57
N GLU A 317 -22.07 13.50 -15.66
CA GLU A 317 -22.34 12.92 -16.97
C GLU A 317 -21.04 12.69 -17.74
N VAL A 318 -20.87 11.47 -18.27
CA VAL A 318 -19.63 11.01 -18.90
C VAL A 318 -19.92 10.33 -20.23
N ASP A 319 -18.92 10.29 -21.11
CA ASP A 319 -18.99 9.44 -22.31
C ASP A 319 -18.72 8.00 -21.91
N GLY A 320 -19.73 7.14 -22.03
CA GLY A 320 -19.66 5.73 -21.71
C GLY A 320 -19.37 4.87 -22.95
N PRO A 321 -18.53 3.83 -22.82
CA PRO A 321 -18.28 2.88 -23.90
C PRO A 321 -19.50 1.98 -24.13
N GLY A 322 -19.52 1.30 -25.27
CA GLY A 322 -20.40 0.13 -25.44
C GLY A 322 -19.74 -1.12 -24.86
N GLY A 323 -20.53 -2.13 -24.53
CA GLY A 323 -20.01 -3.39 -23.99
C GLY A 323 -20.85 -3.90 -22.83
N VAL A 324 -20.21 -4.58 -21.90
CA VAL A 324 -20.81 -5.12 -20.67
C VAL A 324 -20.16 -4.51 -19.43
N ASN A 325 -20.96 -3.96 -18.52
CA ASN A 325 -20.50 -3.52 -17.21
C ASN A 325 -20.35 -4.73 -16.28
N LEU A 326 -19.13 -5.02 -15.83
CA LEU A 326 -18.83 -6.16 -14.98
C LEU A 326 -19.43 -6.04 -13.56
N LEU A 327 -19.67 -4.83 -13.06
CA LEU A 327 -20.19 -4.60 -11.71
C LEU A 327 -21.71 -4.80 -11.63
N THR A 328 -22.43 -4.59 -12.74
CA THR A 328 -23.91 -4.65 -12.78
C THR A 328 -24.45 -5.74 -13.70
N GLY A 329 -23.62 -6.28 -14.61
CA GLY A 329 -24.02 -7.19 -15.67
C GLY A 329 -24.78 -6.52 -16.84
N GLU A 330 -24.88 -5.19 -16.84
CA GLU A 330 -25.58 -4.44 -17.87
C GLU A 330 -24.84 -4.47 -19.22
N ALA A 331 -25.56 -4.79 -20.31
CA ALA A 331 -25.06 -4.63 -21.67
C ALA A 331 -25.69 -3.40 -22.33
N ALA A 332 -24.86 -2.50 -22.87
CA ALA A 332 -25.32 -1.23 -23.43
C ALA A 332 -24.47 -0.78 -24.63
N SER A 333 -25.04 0.04 -25.51
CA SER A 333 -24.30 0.75 -26.56
C SER A 333 -23.54 1.94 -25.99
N ALA A 334 -22.52 2.42 -26.72
CA ALA A 334 -21.85 3.66 -26.37
C ALA A 334 -22.84 4.83 -26.31
N GLY A 335 -22.66 5.73 -25.32
CA GLY A 335 -23.60 6.82 -25.07
C GLY A 335 -23.27 7.57 -23.78
N ARG A 336 -24.08 8.57 -23.45
CA ARG A 336 -23.94 9.31 -22.19
C ARG A 336 -24.37 8.44 -21.00
N ARG A 337 -23.59 8.48 -19.93
CA ARG A 337 -23.88 7.81 -18.65
C ARG A 337 -23.85 8.81 -17.52
N VAL A 338 -24.66 8.57 -16.50
CA VAL A 338 -24.65 9.35 -15.26
C VAL A 338 -24.03 8.46 -14.18
N LEU A 339 -22.92 8.92 -13.60
CA LEU A 339 -22.29 8.28 -12.44
C LEU A 339 -22.71 9.05 -11.19
N GLU A 340 -23.35 8.37 -10.25
CA GLU A 340 -23.70 8.97 -8.95
C GLU A 340 -22.44 9.31 -8.14
N ALA A 341 -22.61 10.08 -7.06
CA ALA A 341 -21.50 10.42 -6.16
C ALA A 341 -20.96 9.14 -5.48
N GLY A 342 -19.66 8.90 -5.61
CA GLY A 342 -19.01 7.68 -5.11
C GLY A 342 -18.98 6.52 -6.09
N ASP A 343 -19.62 6.63 -7.26
CA ASP A 343 -19.81 5.49 -8.15
C ASP A 343 -18.58 5.11 -8.99
N GLY A 344 -18.62 3.92 -9.55
CA GLY A 344 -17.73 3.47 -10.60
C GLY A 344 -18.35 2.40 -11.48
N GLU A 345 -17.84 2.29 -12.71
CA GLU A 345 -18.24 1.27 -13.67
C GLU A 345 -17.01 0.64 -14.32
N VAL A 346 -17.09 -0.65 -14.66
CA VAL A 346 -16.02 -1.37 -15.36
C VAL A 346 -16.59 -2.02 -16.60
N TRP A 347 -16.30 -1.46 -17.78
CA TRP A 347 -16.85 -1.89 -19.06
C TRP A 347 -15.85 -2.69 -19.86
N VAL A 348 -16.23 -3.91 -20.26
CA VAL A 348 -15.48 -4.71 -21.22
C VAL A 348 -16.14 -4.65 -22.60
N PRO A 349 -15.37 -4.57 -23.72
CA PRO A 349 -15.91 -4.45 -25.08
C PRO A 349 -16.86 -5.55 -25.55
#